data_AF-A0A833AQ64-F1
#
_entry.id   AF-A0A833AQ64-F1
#
_cell.length_a   1.000
_cell.length_b   1.000
_cell.length_c   1.000
_cell.angle_alpha   90.00
_cell.angle_beta   90.00
_cell.angle_gamma   90.00
#
_symmetry.space_group_name_H-M   'P 1'
#
loop_
_entity.id
_entity.type
_entity.pdbx_description
1 polymer ?
#
loop_
_entity_poly.entity_id
_entity_poly.type
_entity_poly.pdbx_seq_one_letter_code
_entity_poly.pdbx_strand_id
1 'polypeptide(L)'
;MKKIKILISSRPKLLSEVILDLIEHQLDMTVVGEVIDPIELLIAVRATKVDSVIITPLKANGEPRICHKLLEEHPQLKIVTISAKGDAAFLFQADGPRQRIDDPSGLSILHAIRTALP
;
A
#
# COMPACT_ATOMS: atom_id res chain seq x y z
N MET A 1 -2.01 -21.00 -7.24
CA MET A 1 -1.25 -19.74 -7.38
C MET A 1 -1.23 -19.04 -6.03
N LYS A 2 -0.11 -18.43 -5.64
CA LYS A 2 -0.01 -17.68 -4.38
C LYS A 2 -0.69 -16.32 -4.59
N LYS A 3 -1.65 -15.98 -3.75
CA LYS A 3 -2.30 -14.65 -3.78
C LYS A 3 -1.35 -13.58 -3.25
N ILE A 4 -1.41 -12.39 -3.84
CA ILE A 4 -0.73 -11.19 -3.35
C ILE A 4 -1.41 -10.75 -2.05
N LYS A 5 -0.67 -10.76 -0.95
CA LYS A 5 -1.15 -10.35 0.38
C LYS A 5 -0.99 -8.85 0.56
N ILE A 6 -2.10 -8.18 0.80
CA ILE A 6 -2.17 -6.72 0.94
C ILE A 6 -2.55 -6.36 2.37
N LEU A 7 -1.84 -5.41 2.95
CA LEU A 7 -2.23 -4.73 4.19
C LEU A 7 -2.69 -3.31 3.89
N ILE A 8 -3.76 -2.85 4.54
CA ILE A 8 -4.29 -1.51 4.31
C ILE A 8 -4.07 -0.65 5.55
N SER A 9 -3.51 0.55 5.35
CA SER A 9 -3.34 1.60 6.35
C SER A 9 -3.89 2.91 5.79
N SER A 10 -5.20 2.95 5.58
CA SER A 10 -5.87 4.01 4.85
C SER A 10 -6.84 4.81 5.71
N ARG A 11 -6.83 6.13 5.54
CA ARG A 11 -7.81 7.07 6.07
C ARG A 11 -8.19 8.07 4.97
N PRO A 12 -9.46 8.54 4.90
CA PRO A 12 -10.59 8.22 5.78
C PRO A 12 -11.12 6.78 5.60
N LYS A 13 -11.99 6.31 6.52
CA LYS A 13 -12.50 4.93 6.49
C LYS A 13 -13.21 4.59 5.17
N LEU A 14 -13.95 5.55 4.60
CA LEU A 14 -14.57 5.41 3.28
C LEU A 14 -13.56 5.03 2.18
N LEU A 15 -12.36 5.65 2.18
CA LEU A 15 -11.31 5.30 1.21
C LEU A 15 -10.80 3.87 1.47
N SER A 16 -10.65 3.48 2.73
CA SER A 16 -10.28 2.10 3.10
C SER A 16 -11.30 1.07 2.59
N GLU A 17 -12.60 1.36 2.75
CA GLU A 17 -13.69 0.49 2.28
C GLU A 17 -13.71 0.35 0.77
N VAL A 18 -13.50 1.44 0.03
CA VAL A 18 -13.38 1.40 -1.43
C VAL A 18 -12.19 0.54 -1.87
N ILE A 19 -11.03 0.68 -1.21
CA ILE A 19 -9.85 -0.13 -1.52
C ILE A 19 -10.09 -1.61 -1.21
N LEU A 20 -10.72 -1.91 -0.07
CA LEU A 20 -11.08 -3.26 0.34
C LEU A 20 -11.97 -3.91 -0.71
N ASP A 21 -13.07 -3.26 -1.09
CA ASP A 21 -14.02 -3.74 -2.10
C ASP A 21 -13.30 -4.03 -3.43
N LEU A 22 -12.46 -3.11 -3.90
CA LEU A 22 -11.68 -3.30 -5.14
C LEU A 22 -10.79 -4.56 -5.10
N ILE A 23 -10.14 -4.82 -3.97
CA ILE A 23 -9.24 -5.96 -3.79
C ILE A 23 -10.02 -7.28 -3.65
N GLU A 24 -11.16 -7.27 -2.96
CA GLU A 24 -12.01 -8.47 -2.80
C GLU A 24 -12.53 -9.01 -4.14
N HIS A 25 -12.71 -8.12 -5.13
CA HIS A 25 -13.05 -8.49 -6.50
C HIS A 25 -11.87 -9.07 -7.32
N GLN A 26 -10.66 -9.16 -6.77
CA GLN A 26 -9.49 -9.72 -7.45
C GLN A 26 -9.21 -11.16 -7.01
N LEU A 27 -9.16 -12.10 -7.96
CA LEU A 27 -8.89 -13.51 -7.66
C LEU A 27 -7.45 -13.77 -7.20
N ASP A 28 -6.51 -12.92 -7.61
CA ASP A 28 -5.08 -13.02 -7.36
C ASP A 28 -4.60 -12.22 -6.13
N MET A 29 -5.49 -11.51 -5.44
CA MET A 29 -5.15 -10.69 -4.28
C MET A 29 -5.97 -11.06 -3.05
N THR A 30 -5.50 -10.65 -1.88
CA THR A 30 -6.22 -10.81 -0.62
C THR A 30 -5.79 -9.75 0.39
N VAL A 31 -6.75 -9.13 1.06
CA VAL A 31 -6.47 -8.27 2.21
C VAL A 31 -6.26 -9.15 3.44
N VAL A 32 -5.12 -8.98 4.11
CA VAL A 32 -4.78 -9.73 5.33
C VAL A 32 -5.02 -8.94 6.61
N GLY A 33 -5.37 -7.66 6.48
CA GLY A 33 -5.73 -6.81 7.61
C GLY A 33 -5.80 -5.32 7.25
N GLU A 34 -6.43 -4.56 8.15
CA GLU A 34 -6.43 -3.10 8.16
C GLU A 34 -5.76 -2.62 9.46
N VAL A 35 -4.77 -1.73 9.37
CA VAL A 35 -4.02 -1.21 10.52
C VAL A 35 -3.77 0.28 10.33
N ILE A 36 -4.27 1.11 11.23
CA ILE A 36 -4.17 2.57 11.12
C ILE A 36 -2.95 3.12 11.87
N ASP A 37 -2.61 2.52 13.01
CA ASP A 37 -1.51 3.00 13.81
C ASP A 37 -0.15 2.67 13.15
N PRO A 38 0.76 3.64 12.99
CA PRO A 38 2.05 3.40 12.33
C PRO A 38 2.95 2.37 13.04
N ILE A 39 2.87 2.25 14.37
CA ILE A 39 3.65 1.27 15.13
C ILE A 39 3.05 -0.12 14.92
N GLU A 40 1.74 -0.24 15.02
CA GLU A 40 1.05 -1.50 14.70
C GLU A 40 1.29 -1.92 13.25
N LEU A 41 1.39 -0.97 12.31
CA LEU A 41 1.69 -1.25 10.91
C LEU A 41 3.05 -1.93 10.75
N LEU A 42 4.10 -1.43 11.40
CA LEU A 42 5.43 -2.06 11.41
C LEU A 42 5.37 -3.49 11.96
N ILE A 43 4.61 -3.70 13.04
CA ILE A 43 4.44 -5.02 13.65
C ILE A 43 3.70 -5.96 12.71
N ALA A 44 2.60 -5.50 12.11
CA ALA A 44 1.74 -6.28 11.23
C ALA A 44 2.48 -6.71 9.96
N VAL A 45 3.25 -5.83 9.33
CA VAL A 45 4.05 -6.17 8.13
C VAL A 45 5.04 -7.29 8.44
N ARG A 46 5.77 -7.18 9.56
CA ARG A 46 6.71 -8.21 10.00
C ARG A 46 6.01 -9.56 10.28
N ALA A 47 4.87 -9.54 10.96
CA ALA A 47 4.14 -10.75 11.35
C ALA A 47 3.47 -11.46 10.16
N THR A 48 2.89 -10.69 9.23
CA THR A 48 2.08 -11.23 8.14
C THR A 48 2.86 -11.51 6.86
N LYS A 49 4.10 -10.99 6.75
CA LYS A 49 4.95 -11.10 5.55
C LYS A 49 4.19 -10.72 4.27
N VAL A 50 3.52 -9.57 4.30
CA VAL A 50 2.73 -9.06 3.18
C VAL A 50 3.60 -8.71 1.98
N ASP A 51 3.02 -8.81 0.80
CA ASP A 51 3.69 -8.49 -0.45
C ASP A 51 3.56 -6.97 -0.75
N SER A 52 2.43 -6.36 -0.34
CA SER A 52 2.19 -4.92 -0.51
C SER A 52 1.46 -4.27 0.67
N VAL A 53 1.71 -2.98 0.91
CA VAL A 53 0.93 -2.13 1.82
C VAL A 53 0.35 -0.94 1.06
N ILE A 54 -0.92 -0.63 1.31
CA ILE A 54 -1.56 0.60 0.82
C ILE A 54 -1.69 1.58 1.98
N ILE A 55 -1.08 2.76 1.88
CA ILE A 55 -1.00 3.75 2.96
C ILE A 55 -1.68 5.05 2.52
N THR A 56 -2.46 5.67 3.40
CA THR A 56 -2.82 7.09 3.23
C THR A 56 -1.91 7.96 4.09
N PRO A 57 -1.01 8.76 3.50
CA PRO A 57 -0.15 9.65 4.26
C PRO A 57 -0.94 10.66 5.08
N LEU A 58 -0.68 10.73 6.38
CA LEU A 58 -1.10 11.85 7.22
C LEU A 58 -0.24 13.06 6.83
N LYS A 59 -0.84 14.08 6.18
CA LYS A 59 -0.11 15.30 5.83
C LYS A 59 0.41 15.97 7.09
N ALA A 60 1.73 16.10 7.19
CA ALA A 60 2.34 17.17 7.95
C ALA A 60 3.49 17.85 7.20
N ASN A 61 4.55 17.16 6.72
CA ASN A 61 5.69 17.88 6.10
C ASN A 61 6.69 17.04 5.25
N GLY A 62 6.27 15.96 4.59
CA GLY A 62 7.20 15.23 3.71
C GLY A 62 6.75 13.84 3.30
N GLU A 63 7.62 13.16 2.56
CA GLU A 63 7.54 11.73 2.28
C GLU A 63 7.28 10.96 3.58
N PRO A 64 6.35 10.00 3.61
CA PRO A 64 5.98 9.36 4.86
C PRO A 64 7.22 8.61 5.39
N ARG A 65 7.81 9.07 6.50
CA ARG A 65 8.99 8.44 7.12
C ARG A 65 8.79 6.93 7.35
N ILE A 66 7.53 6.53 7.53
CA ILE A 66 7.11 5.14 7.66
C ILE A 66 7.39 4.30 6.39
N CYS A 67 7.28 4.87 5.18
CA CYS A 67 7.57 4.16 3.92
C CYS A 67 9.04 3.76 3.85
N HIS A 68 9.95 4.70 4.12
CA HIS A 68 11.38 4.40 4.18
C HIS A 68 11.70 3.34 5.23
N LYS A 69 11.16 3.49 6.45
CA LYS A 69 11.39 2.54 7.53
C LYS A 69 10.92 1.12 7.18
N LEU A 70 9.75 1.00 6.55
CA LEU A 70 9.22 -0.27 6.08
C LEU A 70 10.10 -0.89 4.98
N LEU A 71 10.61 -0.09 4.05
CA LEU A 71 11.47 -0.58 2.95
C LEU A 71 12.87 -0.95 3.43
N GLU A 72 13.41 -0.26 4.44
CA GLU A 72 14.67 -0.64 5.08
C GLU A 72 14.58 -2.02 5.76
N GLU A 73 13.47 -2.30 6.46
CA GLU A 73 13.26 -3.58 7.14
C GLU A 73 12.76 -4.69 6.22
N HIS A 74 12.05 -4.33 5.15
CA HIS A 74 11.43 -5.24 4.20
C HIS A 74 11.69 -4.80 2.75
N PRO A 75 12.89 -5.02 2.19
CA PRO A 75 13.24 -4.52 0.86
C PRO A 75 12.39 -5.06 -0.29
N GLN A 76 11.76 -6.23 -0.09
CA GLN A 76 10.86 -6.84 -1.08
C GLN A 76 9.45 -6.24 -1.05
N LEU A 77 9.11 -5.47 -0.02
CA LEU A 77 7.79 -4.88 0.15
C LEU A 77 7.52 -3.83 -0.92
N LYS A 78 6.29 -3.81 -1.43
CA LYS A 78 5.78 -2.72 -2.27
C LYS A 78 4.87 -1.84 -1.44
N ILE A 79 5.05 -0.53 -1.55
CA ILE A 79 4.20 0.42 -0.82
C ILE A 79 3.53 1.34 -1.81
N VAL A 80 2.20 1.32 -1.83
CA VAL A 80 1.41 2.30 -2.57
C VAL A 80 0.87 3.33 -1.59
N THR A 81 1.20 4.60 -1.81
CA THR A 81 0.52 5.68 -1.10
C THR A 81 -0.63 6.21 -1.92
N ILE A 82 -1.75 6.53 -1.28
CA ILE A 82 -2.91 7.18 -1.90
C ILE A 82 -3.25 8.43 -1.07
N SER A 83 -3.50 9.55 -1.72
CA SER A 83 -3.94 10.76 -1.04
C SER A 83 -5.31 10.53 -0.38
N ALA A 84 -5.65 11.25 0.69
CA ALA A 84 -6.95 11.15 1.33
C ALA A 84 -8.14 11.48 0.40
N LYS A 85 -7.88 12.18 -0.73
CA LYS A 85 -8.86 12.49 -1.76
C LYS A 85 -8.91 11.44 -2.89
N GLY A 86 -7.98 10.49 -2.92
CA GLY A 86 -7.84 9.52 -4.00
C GLY A 86 -7.33 10.11 -5.32
N ASP A 87 -6.88 11.37 -5.32
CA ASP A 87 -6.47 12.13 -6.53
C ASP A 87 -4.97 12.06 -6.84
N ALA A 88 -4.19 11.41 -5.98
CA ALA A 88 -2.78 11.19 -6.20
C ALA A 88 -2.36 9.87 -5.57
N ALA A 89 -1.57 9.08 -6.31
CA ALA A 89 -0.97 7.86 -5.82
C ALA A 89 0.49 7.72 -6.25
N PHE A 90 1.28 7.05 -5.42
CA PHE A 90 2.70 6.82 -5.67
C PHE A 90 3.09 5.41 -5.24
N LEU A 91 4.00 4.80 -5.99
CA LEU A 91 4.65 3.54 -5.68
C LEU A 91 6.04 3.81 -5.11
N PHE A 92 6.34 3.16 -3.98
CA PHE A 92 7.65 3.16 -3.34
C PHE A 92 8.20 1.73 -3.29
N GLN A 93 9.49 1.63 -3.57
CA GLN A 93 10.27 0.40 -3.59
C GLN A 93 11.67 0.68 -3.04
N ALA A 94 12.35 -0.34 -2.52
CA ALA A 94 13.70 -0.16 -1.96
C ALA A 94 14.76 0.15 -3.02
N ASP A 95 14.53 -0.29 -4.27
CA ASP A 95 15.50 -0.31 -5.36
C ASP A 95 15.24 0.72 -6.46
N GLY A 96 14.32 1.67 -6.25
CA GLY A 96 13.94 2.61 -7.29
C GLY A 96 13.46 3.97 -6.75
N PRO A 97 13.44 4.99 -7.62
CA PRO A 97 12.84 6.27 -7.26
C PRO A 97 11.35 6.09 -7.00
N ARG A 98 10.78 6.96 -6.17
CA ARG A 98 9.32 7.07 -6.04
C ARG A 98 8.69 7.30 -7.42
N GLN A 99 7.77 6.42 -7.80
CA GLN A 99 7.04 6.53 -9.06
C GLN A 99 5.64 7.07 -8.82
N ARG A 100 5.20 8.02 -9.65
CA ARG A 100 3.83 8.49 -9.64
C ARG A 100 2.96 7.51 -10.44
N ILE A 101 1.77 7.22 -9.94
CA ILE A 101 0.73 6.53 -10.71
C ILE A 101 -0.10 7.63 -11.39
N ASP A 102 0.02 7.76 -12.71
CA ASP A 102 -0.53 8.91 -13.46
C ASP A 102 -2.06 9.02 -13.35
N ASP A 103 -2.74 7.88 -13.48
CA ASP A 103 -4.16 7.73 -13.19
C ASP A 103 -4.33 7.01 -11.84
N PRO A 104 -4.71 7.71 -10.75
CA PRO A 104 -4.85 7.11 -9.42
C PRO A 104 -6.16 6.30 -9.26
N SER A 105 -6.71 5.77 -10.35
CA SER A 105 -7.86 4.87 -10.29
C SER A 105 -7.52 3.57 -9.57
N GLY A 106 -8.55 2.92 -9.03
CA GLY A 106 -8.40 1.63 -8.35
C GLY A 106 -7.72 0.58 -9.22
N LEU A 107 -8.07 0.50 -10.51
CA LEU A 107 -7.48 -0.46 -11.45
C LEU A 107 -5.99 -0.20 -11.68
N SER A 108 -5.60 1.06 -11.84
CA SER A 108 -4.20 1.46 -12.03
C SER A 108 -3.36 1.17 -10.78
N ILE A 109 -3.92 1.36 -9.57
CA ILE A 109 -3.27 0.97 -8.32
C ILE A 109 -3.04 -0.55 -8.26
N LEU A 110 -4.06 -1.36 -8.57
CA LEU A 110 -3.93 -2.82 -8.56
C LEU A 110 -2.93 -3.30 -9.63
N HIS A 111 -2.91 -2.66 -10.80
CA HIS A 111 -1.94 -2.95 -11.85
C HIS A 111 -0.50 -2.60 -11.42
N ALA A 112 -0.30 -1.46 -10.76
CA ALA A 112 1.00 -1.07 -10.22
C ALA A 112 1.51 -2.09 -9.19
N ILE A 113 0.64 -2.61 -8.32
CA ILE A 113 1.02 -3.67 -7.35
C ILE A 113 1.44 -4.95 -8.08
N ARG A 114 0.70 -5.38 -9.10
CA ARG A 114 1.02 -6.61 -9.86
C ARG A 114 2.36 -6.52 -10.58
N THR A 115 2.63 -5.38 -11.20
CA THR A 115 3.84 -5.19 -12.02
C THR A 115 5.10 -4.95 -11.18
N ALA A 116 4.93 -4.46 -9.95
CA ALA A 116 6.04 -4.20 -9.05
C ALA A 116 6.55 -5.46 -8.33
N LEU A 117 5.74 -6.53 -8.29
CA LEU A 117 6.11 -7.81 -7.68
C LEU A 117 6.87 -8.69 -8.68
N PRO A 118 7.87 -9.47 -8.21
CA PRO A 118 8.68 -10.36 -9.06
C PRO A 118 7.92 -11.59 -9.56
#